data_AF-A0A7Y3GYT3-F1
#
_entry.id   AF-A0A7Y3GYT3-F1
#
_cell.length_a   1.000
_cell.length_b   1.000
_cell.length_c   1.000
_cell.angle_alpha   90.00
_cell.angle_beta   90.00
_cell.angle_gamma   90.00
#
_symmetry.space_group_name_H-M   'P 1'
#
loop_
_entity.id
_entity.type
_entity.pdbx_description
1 polymer ?
#
loop_
_entity_poly.entity_id
_entity_poly.type
_entity_poly.pdbx_seq_one_letter_code
_entity_poly.pdbx_strand_id
1 'polypeptide(L)'
;MRRKYRLVVLCALLGCGAPAPERPLLALHFAHDDHTEVNCITCHHNFVDDTGNGLCFDCHKTHPDVKLEIESQFHTLCRGCHAERRNDGEASGPVRACNHCHEPDAEP
;
A
#
# COMPACT_ATOMS: atom_id res chain seq x y z
N MET A 1 50.92 43.92 -9.40
CA MET A 1 51.14 42.46 -9.32
C MET A 1 49.85 41.76 -9.72
N ARG A 2 49.89 40.97 -10.80
CA ARG A 2 48.73 40.27 -11.41
C ARG A 2 48.45 38.98 -10.66
N ARG A 3 47.27 38.81 -10.06
CA ARG A 3 46.80 37.49 -9.59
C ARG A 3 45.70 37.00 -10.53
N LYS A 4 46.04 35.92 -11.22
CA LYS A 4 45.32 35.30 -12.32
C LYS A 4 44.02 34.66 -11.84
N TYR A 5 42.97 34.88 -12.61
CA TYR A 5 41.75 34.10 -12.80
C TYR A 5 41.67 32.72 -12.11
N ARG A 6 40.57 32.49 -11.40
CA ARG A 6 39.76 31.28 -11.57
C ARG A 6 38.33 31.53 -11.07
N LEU A 7 37.50 31.99 -12.01
CA LEU A 7 36.05 31.85 -11.94
C LEU A 7 35.77 30.34 -12.08
N VAL A 8 35.39 29.68 -10.99
CA VAL A 8 34.80 28.34 -11.04
C VAL A 8 33.31 28.52 -10.81
N VAL A 9 32.58 28.69 -11.90
CA VAL A 9 31.16 28.34 -11.94
C VAL A 9 31.14 26.83 -12.17
N LEU A 10 30.80 26.07 -11.13
CA LEU A 10 30.23 24.73 -11.31
C LEU A 10 28.80 24.77 -10.77
N CYS A 11 27.87 24.83 -11.72
CA CYS A 11 26.48 24.46 -11.54
C CYS A 11 26.40 22.92 -11.46
N ALA A 12 25.81 22.39 -10.38
CA ALA A 12 25.30 21.03 -10.13
C ALA A 12 25.46 20.78 -8.61
N LEU A 13 24.44 20.57 -7.76
CA LEU A 13 23.17 19.89 -7.91
C LEU A 13 22.17 20.54 -6.92
N LEU A 14 21.44 21.57 -7.37
CA LEU A 14 20.13 21.89 -6.79
C LEU A 14 19.14 20.85 -7.31
N GLY A 15 19.31 19.61 -6.84
CA GLY A 15 18.36 18.53 -7.01
C GLY A 15 17.84 18.19 -5.64
N CYS A 16 16.90 19.02 -5.16
CA CYS A 16 16.11 18.73 -3.98
C CYS A 16 15.49 17.34 -4.15
N GLY A 17 16.09 16.33 -3.53
CA GLY A 17 15.40 15.09 -3.19
C GLY A 17 14.41 15.43 -2.08
N ALA A 18 13.39 16.22 -2.41
CA ALA A 18 12.22 16.31 -1.55
C ALA A 18 11.69 14.88 -1.41
N PRO A 19 11.37 14.41 -0.18
CA PRO A 19 10.66 13.15 -0.05
C PRO A 19 9.45 13.21 -0.97
N ALA A 20 9.25 12.15 -1.76
CA ALA A 20 8.04 12.03 -2.56
C ALA A 20 6.84 12.31 -1.64
N PRO A 21 5.87 13.15 -2.07
CA PRO A 21 4.73 13.47 -1.22
C PRO A 21 4.10 12.15 -0.76
N GLU A 22 3.89 12.01 0.54
CA GLU A 22 3.21 10.85 1.08
C GLU A 22 1.85 10.74 0.40
N ARG A 23 1.64 9.65 -0.35
CA ARG A 23 0.33 9.37 -0.92
C ARG A 23 -0.58 8.97 0.23
N PRO A 24 -1.70 9.67 0.45
CA PRO A 24 -2.64 9.27 1.48
C PRO A 24 -3.20 7.89 1.13
N LEU A 25 -3.41 7.07 2.16
CA LEU A 25 -4.16 5.83 1.98
C LEU A 25 -5.61 6.23 1.72
N LEU A 26 -6.19 5.67 0.67
CA LEU A 26 -7.63 5.79 0.47
C LEU A 26 -8.31 4.99 1.58
N ALA A 27 -9.27 5.62 2.26
CA ALA A 27 -10.13 4.92 3.20
C ALA A 27 -10.73 3.70 2.51
N LEU A 28 -10.86 2.62 3.25
CA LEU A 28 -11.48 1.39 2.79
C LEU A 28 -12.32 0.84 3.92
N HIS A 29 -13.51 0.36 3.58
CA HIS A 29 -14.33 -0.35 4.54
C HIS A 29 -13.99 -1.83 4.50
N PHE A 30 -13.58 -2.41 5.64
CA PHE A 30 -13.28 -3.84 5.76
C PHE A 30 -14.07 -4.46 6.91
N ALA A 31 -15.14 -5.16 6.56
CA ALA A 31 -15.95 -5.92 7.52
C ALA A 31 -15.39 -7.34 7.69
N HIS A 32 -14.89 -7.66 8.89
CA HIS A 32 -14.45 -9.02 9.22
C HIS A 32 -15.60 -10.04 9.16
N ASP A 33 -16.84 -9.59 9.42
CA ASP A 33 -18.04 -10.44 9.37
C ASP A 33 -18.24 -11.07 7.98
N ASP A 34 -17.92 -10.33 6.91
CA ASP A 34 -17.99 -10.79 5.52
C ASP A 34 -16.86 -11.79 5.15
N HIS A 35 -15.86 -11.96 6.02
CA HIS A 35 -14.66 -12.76 5.77
C HIS A 35 -14.48 -13.90 6.79
N THR A 36 -15.51 -14.20 7.59
CA THR A 36 -15.45 -15.21 8.66
C THR A 36 -15.15 -16.63 8.19
N GLU A 37 -15.40 -16.94 6.92
CA GLU A 37 -15.06 -18.22 6.30
C GLU A 37 -13.58 -18.33 5.85
N VAL A 38 -12.84 -17.23 5.87
CA VAL A 38 -11.43 -17.17 5.47
C VAL A 38 -10.54 -17.35 6.70
N ASN A 39 -9.51 -18.21 6.60
CA ASN A 39 -8.58 -18.41 7.70
C ASN A 39 -7.84 -17.09 8.00
N CYS A 40 -7.73 -16.71 9.29
CA CYS A 40 -7.08 -15.48 9.72
C CYS A 40 -5.69 -15.29 9.10
N ILE A 41 -4.89 -16.36 8.98
CA ILE A 41 -3.51 -16.28 8.47
C ILE A 41 -3.43 -16.07 6.96
N THR A 42 -4.54 -16.20 6.23
CA THR A 42 -4.60 -15.85 4.80
C THR A 42 -4.39 -14.35 4.60
N CYS A 43 -4.89 -13.53 5.52
CA CYS A 43 -4.69 -12.08 5.50
C CYS A 43 -3.57 -11.67 6.48
N HIS A 44 -3.66 -12.15 7.72
CA HIS A 44 -2.66 -11.90 8.77
C HIS A 44 -1.49 -12.88 8.68
N HIS A 45 -0.74 -12.81 7.57
CA HIS A 45 0.49 -13.57 7.41
C HIS A 45 1.52 -13.24 8.50
N ASN A 46 1.42 -12.04 9.07
CA ASN A 46 2.21 -11.55 10.19
C ASN A 46 2.09 -12.40 11.46
N PHE A 47 1.04 -13.22 11.61
CA PHE A 47 0.87 -14.13 12.74
C PHE A 47 1.77 -15.37 12.69
N VAL A 48 2.37 -15.66 11.53
CA VAL A 48 3.14 -16.89 11.31
C VAL A 48 4.55 -16.66 10.76
N ASP A 49 4.85 -15.46 10.26
CA ASP A 49 6.16 -15.12 9.66
C ASP A 49 7.04 -14.21 10.54
N ASP A 50 6.63 -13.97 11.78
CA ASP A 50 7.31 -13.12 12.78
C ASP A 50 7.50 -11.64 12.37
N THR A 51 6.74 -11.13 11.39
CA THR A 51 6.85 -9.73 10.93
C THR A 51 6.11 -8.70 11.80
N GLY A 52 5.34 -9.13 12.79
CA GLY A 52 4.74 -8.26 13.81
C GLY A 52 3.26 -8.53 14.08
N ASN A 53 2.59 -7.68 14.89
CA ASN A 53 1.19 -7.82 15.29
C ASN A 53 0.36 -6.53 15.07
N GLY A 54 0.74 -5.72 14.08
CA GLY A 54 0.10 -4.43 13.78
C GLY A 54 -0.95 -4.50 12.66
N LEU A 55 -1.47 -3.35 12.26
CA LEU A 55 -2.31 -3.22 11.07
C LEU A 55 -1.46 -3.46 9.81
N CYS A 56 -2.11 -3.92 8.74
CA CYS A 56 -1.46 -4.16 7.45
C CYS A 56 -0.63 -2.95 7.01
N PHE A 57 -1.20 -1.75 7.16
CA PHE A 57 -0.58 -0.50 6.73
C PHE A 57 0.62 -0.07 7.58
N ASP A 58 0.73 -0.52 8.83
CA ASP A 58 1.85 -0.15 9.69
C ASP A 58 3.17 -0.66 9.09
N CYS A 59 3.17 -1.91 8.62
CA CYS A 59 4.30 -2.49 7.91
C CYS A 59 4.34 -2.04 6.45
N HIS A 60 3.23 -2.20 5.71
CA HIS A 60 3.21 -1.96 4.26
C HIS A 60 3.37 -0.50 3.86
N LYS A 61 3.28 0.49 4.77
CA LYS A 61 3.57 1.89 4.46
C LYS A 61 4.98 2.32 4.89
N THR A 62 5.59 1.63 5.84
CA THR A 62 6.86 2.07 6.45
C THR A 62 8.05 1.22 6.01
N HIS A 63 7.86 -0.08 5.81
CA HIS A 63 8.96 -0.99 5.53
C HIS A 63 9.49 -0.83 4.09
N PRO A 64 10.80 -0.60 3.90
CA PRO A 64 11.37 -0.21 2.61
C PRO A 64 11.13 -1.23 1.49
N ASP A 65 11.07 -2.51 1.84
CA ASP A 65 10.95 -3.61 0.87
C ASP A 65 9.55 -3.75 0.27
N VAL A 66 8.51 -3.25 0.95
CA VAL A 66 7.11 -3.42 0.53
C VAL A 66 6.37 -2.11 0.30
N LYS A 67 6.85 -0.98 0.84
CA LYS A 67 6.12 0.30 0.78
C LYS A 67 5.86 0.85 -0.61
N LEU A 68 6.71 0.51 -1.58
CA LEU A 68 6.53 0.93 -2.96
C LEU A 68 5.47 0.09 -3.69
N GLU A 69 5.16 -1.09 -3.17
CA GLU A 69 4.24 -2.07 -3.74
C GLU A 69 2.91 -2.15 -2.98
N ILE A 70 2.66 -1.23 -2.05
CA ILE A 70 1.43 -1.21 -1.24
C ILE A 70 0.16 -1.26 -2.10
N GLU A 71 0.10 -0.50 -3.20
CA GLU A 71 -1.06 -0.53 -4.09
C GLU A 71 -1.19 -1.89 -4.78
N SER A 72 -0.10 -2.42 -5.35
CA SER A 72 -0.12 -3.65 -6.14
C SER A 72 -0.38 -4.88 -5.26
N GLN A 73 0.21 -4.96 -4.08
CA GLN A 73 0.07 -6.07 -3.13
C GLN A 73 -1.35 -6.19 -2.59
N PHE A 74 -1.94 -5.10 -2.10
CA PHE A 74 -3.32 -5.13 -1.58
C PHE A 74 -4.33 -5.40 -2.69
N HIS A 75 -4.16 -4.77 -3.85
CA HIS A 75 -5.02 -5.04 -4.99
C HIS A 75 -4.89 -6.46 -5.54
N THR A 76 -3.73 -7.09 -5.41
CA THR A 76 -3.54 -8.51 -5.78
C THR A 76 -4.23 -9.41 -4.76
N LEU A 77 -4.02 -9.17 -3.46
CA LEU A 77 -4.62 -9.94 -2.38
C LEU A 77 -6.16 -9.87 -2.42
N CYS A 78 -6.72 -8.66 -2.30
CA CYS A 78 -8.16 -8.46 -2.13
C CYS A 78 -8.92 -8.81 -3.42
N ARG A 79 -8.52 -8.21 -4.55
CA ARG A 79 -9.24 -8.43 -5.83
C ARG A 79 -8.96 -9.81 -6.41
N GLY A 80 -7.80 -10.39 -6.13
CA GLY A 80 -7.45 -11.75 -6.58
C GLY A 80 -8.38 -12.77 -5.95
N CYS A 81 -8.47 -12.79 -4.61
CA CYS A 81 -9.40 -13.67 -3.90
C CYS A 81 -10.85 -13.44 -4.34
N HIS A 82 -11.29 -12.18 -4.47
CA HIS A 82 -12.65 -11.89 -4.95
C HIS A 82 -12.89 -12.39 -6.39
N ALA A 83 -11.91 -12.24 -7.28
CA ALA A 83 -12.02 -12.70 -8.66
C ALA A 83 -12.09 -14.23 -8.75
N GLU A 84 -11.27 -14.93 -7.97
CA GLU A 84 -11.29 -16.40 -7.89
C GLU A 84 -12.66 -16.91 -7.44
N ARG A 85 -13.15 -16.48 -6.27
CA ARG A 85 -14.48 -16.88 -5.77
C ARG A 85 -15.60 -16.58 -6.78
N ARG A 86 -15.54 -15.43 -7.45
CA ARG A 86 -16.52 -15.06 -8.47
C ARG A 86 -16.47 -15.99 -9.69
N ASN A 87 -15.28 -16.39 -10.12
CA ASN A 87 -15.11 -17.32 -11.23
C ASN A 87 -15.63 -18.73 -10.88
N ASP A 88 -15.56 -19.09 -9.60
CA ASP A 88 -16.09 -20.34 -9.05
C ASP A 88 -17.61 -20.29 -8.82
N GLY A 89 -18.25 -19.15 -9.08
CA GLY A 89 -19.70 -18.95 -8.92
C GLY A 89 -20.13 -18.72 -7.47
N GLU A 90 -19.20 -18.41 -6.59
CA GLU A 90 -19.44 -18.15 -5.18
C GLU A 90 -19.80 -16.69 -4.91
N ALA A 91 -20.41 -16.44 -3.74
CA ALA A 91 -20.51 -15.09 -3.20
C ALA A 91 -19.10 -14.51 -3.00
N SER A 92 -18.93 -13.26 -3.42
CA SER A 92 -17.64 -12.61 -3.48
C SER A 92 -17.78 -11.09 -3.44
N GLY A 93 -16.76 -10.43 -2.91
CA GLY A 93 -16.68 -8.98 -2.86
C GLY A 93 -16.47 -8.32 -4.23
N PRO A 94 -16.27 -6.98 -4.23
CA PRO A 94 -16.04 -6.20 -5.43
C PRO A 94 -14.71 -6.57 -6.12
N VAL A 95 -14.74 -6.70 -7.45
CA VAL A 95 -13.54 -6.94 -8.30
C VAL A 95 -13.26 -5.79 -9.27
N ARG A 96 -14.24 -4.89 -9.44
CA ARG A 96 -14.23 -3.74 -10.36
C ARG A 96 -14.89 -2.56 -9.66
N ALA A 97 -14.49 -1.35 -10.06
CA ALA A 97 -14.84 -0.06 -9.45
C ALA A 97 -14.12 0.21 -8.12
N CYS A 98 -13.24 1.20 -8.11
CA CYS A 98 -12.39 1.53 -6.96
C CYS A 98 -13.22 1.91 -5.74
N ASN A 99 -14.33 2.61 -5.95
CA ASN A 99 -15.22 3.11 -4.91
C ASN A 99 -16.11 2.04 -4.27
N HIS A 100 -16.08 0.78 -4.71
CA HIS A 100 -16.78 -0.29 -3.99
C HIS A 100 -15.93 -0.92 -2.88
N CYS A 101 -14.62 -0.64 -2.87
CA CYS A 101 -13.74 -0.96 -1.74
C CYS A 101 -13.34 0.31 -0.98
N HIS A 102 -13.06 1.38 -1.73
CA HIS A 102 -12.58 2.64 -1.17
C HIS A 102 -13.73 3.56 -0.80
N GLU A 103 -14.37 3.24 0.31
CA GLU A 103 -15.41 4.04 0.94
C GLU A 103 -14.93 4.50 2.32
N PRO A 104 -15.35 5.69 2.78
CA PRO A 104 -15.17 6.08 4.17
C PRO A 104 -15.88 5.08 5.08
N ASP A 105 -15.26 4.70 6.20
CA ASP A 105 -15.94 3.91 7.21
C ASP A 105 -17.18 4.68 7.70
N ALA A 106 -18.34 4.04 7.58
CA ALA A 106 -19.64 4.63 7.88
C ALA A 106 -20.08 4.41 9.35
N GLU A 107 -19.33 3.61 10.11
CA GLU A 107 -19.59 3.33 11.53
C GLU A 107 -18.59 4.10 12.42
N PRO A 108 -19.04 4.67 13.55
CA PRO A 108 -18.24 5.52 14.45
C PRO A 108 -17.13 4.79 15.23
#